data_AF-A0AAF0TQZ0-F1
#
_entry.id   AF-A0AAF0TQZ0-F1
#
_cell.length_a   1.000
_cell.length_b   1.000
_cell.length_c   1.000
_cell.angle_alpha   90.00
_cell.angle_beta   90.00
_cell.angle_gamma   90.00
#
_symmetry.space_group_name_H-M   'P 1'
#
loop_
_entity.id
_entity.type
_entity.pdbx_description
1 polymer ?
#
loop_
_entity_poly.entity_id
_entity_poly.type
_entity_poly.pdbx_seq_one_letter_code
_entity_poly.pdbx_strand_id
1 'polypeptide(L)'
;MENNPEREEFLLNHSQNSTKGGLKTIPFIIVNESCEKVASFGLQPNMIIYMTKFYNMNAARASVLINLWSALSNVLSILGAFISDSYIGRFRAVAIGTISSLIGMLILWLTTIFPQLRPLPCGQYQHDCNGTTAAQLAAILFSFGLISIGAGFVRPCSIAFGADQLENKENLHNERLIDSYFNWFYASEGASIVLAVTVIVYI
;
A
#
# COMPACT_ATOMS: atom_id res chain seq x y z
N MET A 1 21.25 21.50 41.09
CA MET A 1 20.05 21.14 40.30
C MET A 1 19.50 19.90 40.97
N GLU A 2 18.46 20.08 41.76
CA GLU A 2 17.91 19.05 42.65
C GLU A 2 17.21 17.98 41.81
N ASN A 3 17.74 16.76 41.81
CA ASN A 3 17.04 15.60 41.28
C ASN A 3 15.81 15.38 42.17
N ASN A 4 14.63 15.75 41.66
CA ASN A 4 13.37 15.52 42.34
C ASN A 4 12.87 14.10 41.99
N PRO A 5 13.02 13.10 42.88
CA PRO A 5 12.62 11.72 42.62
C PRO A 5 11.12 11.60 42.34
N GLU A 6 10.28 12.52 42.86
CA GLU A 6 8.84 12.55 42.57
C GLU A 6 8.55 12.90 41.10
N ARG A 7 9.44 13.67 40.43
CA ARG A 7 9.29 13.99 39.01
C ARG A 7 9.71 12.82 38.12
N GLU A 8 10.73 12.05 38.50
CA GLU A 8 11.10 10.81 37.80
C GLU A 8 10.03 9.72 38.00
N GLU A 9 9.49 9.59 39.21
CA GLU A 9 8.40 8.67 39.52
C GLU A 9 7.10 9.05 38.80
N PHE A 10 6.78 10.36 38.70
CA PHE A 10 5.65 10.85 37.91
C PHE A 10 5.83 10.61 36.41
N LEU A 11 7.04 10.78 35.86
CA LEU A 11 7.34 10.46 34.45
C LEU A 11 7.28 8.95 34.17
N LEU A 12 7.76 8.12 35.10
CA LEU A 12 7.64 6.67 35.04
C LEU A 12 6.17 6.22 35.10
N ASN A 13 5.37 6.77 36.03
CA ASN A 13 3.94 6.47 36.14
C ASN A 13 3.11 6.99 34.96
N HIS A 14 3.46 8.14 34.39
CA HIS A 14 2.79 8.65 33.18
C HIS A 14 3.16 7.85 31.94
N SER A 15 4.36 7.25 31.91
CA SER A 15 4.76 6.29 30.87
C SER A 15 4.04 4.93 31.02
N GLN A 16 3.76 4.48 32.25
CA GLN A 16 3.01 3.24 32.52
C GLN A 16 1.51 3.37 32.22
N ASN A 17 0.91 4.57 32.36
CA ASN A 17 -0.53 4.78 32.13
C ASN A 17 -0.94 5.17 30.71
N SER A 18 0.01 5.29 29.77
CA SER A 18 -0.29 5.51 28.35
C SER A 18 0.03 4.26 27.54
N THR A 19 -0.69 3.16 27.78
CA THR A 19 -0.67 1.97 26.93
C THR A 19 -1.35 2.28 25.58
N LYS A 20 -0.68 3.05 24.73
CA LYS A 20 -1.11 3.30 23.35
C LYS A 20 -0.65 2.13 22.49
N GLY A 21 -1.50 1.12 22.38
CA GLY A 21 -1.28 -0.07 21.53
C GLY A 21 -1.84 -1.35 22.14
N GLY A 22 -1.79 -2.46 21.39
CA GLY A 22 -2.16 -3.79 21.87
C GLY A 22 -2.99 -4.61 20.89
N LEU A 23 -3.45 -5.79 21.33
CA LEU A 23 -4.19 -6.77 20.50
C LEU A 23 -5.39 -6.20 19.73
N LYS A 24 -6.01 -5.11 20.22
CA LYS A 24 -7.14 -4.45 19.53
C LYS A 24 -6.74 -3.75 18.23
N THR A 25 -5.49 -3.29 18.08
CA THR A 25 -5.04 -2.57 16.86
C THR A 25 -4.61 -3.52 15.75
N ILE A 26 -4.22 -4.76 16.10
CA ILE A 26 -3.70 -5.77 15.19
C ILE A 26 -4.63 -6.09 14.00
N PRO A 27 -5.95 -6.34 14.19
CA PRO A 27 -6.85 -6.59 13.07
C PRO A 27 -6.91 -5.43 12.07
N PHE A 28 -6.86 -4.19 12.55
CA PHE A 28 -6.89 -3.00 11.67
C PHE A 28 -5.65 -2.91 10.79
N ILE A 29 -4.47 -3.23 11.34
CA ILE A 29 -3.20 -3.23 10.60
C ILE A 29 -3.23 -4.31 9.52
N ILE A 30 -3.64 -5.53 9.88
CA ILE A 30 -3.73 -6.66 8.95
C ILE A 30 -4.73 -6.38 7.83
N VAL A 31 -5.90 -5.84 8.15
CA VAL A 31 -6.92 -5.49 7.15
C VAL A 31 -6.41 -4.39 6.22
N ASN A 32 -5.74 -3.36 6.74
CA ASN A 32 -5.17 -2.30 5.93
C ASN A 32 -4.14 -2.84 4.92
N GLU A 33 -3.21 -3.67 5.38
CA GLU A 33 -2.24 -4.34 4.52
C GLU A 33 -2.93 -5.23 3.47
N SER A 34 -3.89 -6.04 3.93
CA SER A 34 -4.66 -6.94 3.05
C SER A 34 -5.36 -6.18 1.93
N CYS A 35 -6.00 -5.05 2.24
CA CYS A 35 -6.62 -4.17 1.25
C CYS A 35 -5.61 -3.60 0.25
N GLU A 36 -4.42 -3.19 0.69
CA GLU A 36 -3.34 -2.76 -0.20
C GLU A 36 -2.94 -3.88 -1.16
N LYS A 37 -2.79 -5.11 -0.64
CA LYS A 37 -2.42 -6.27 -1.45
C LYS A 37 -3.49 -6.62 -2.47
N VAL A 38 -4.76 -6.66 -2.05
CA VAL A 38 -5.89 -6.90 -2.96
C VAL A 38 -5.90 -5.86 -4.08
N ALA A 39 -5.77 -4.58 -3.74
CA ALA A 39 -5.73 -3.50 -4.72
C ALA A 39 -4.56 -3.66 -5.69
N SER A 40 -3.33 -3.83 -5.17
CA SER A 40 -2.12 -3.89 -6.00
C SER A 40 -2.07 -5.11 -6.92
N PHE A 41 -2.37 -6.31 -6.40
CA PHE A 41 -2.32 -7.55 -7.21
C PHE A 41 -3.52 -7.70 -8.13
N GLY A 42 -4.72 -7.24 -7.72
CA GLY A 42 -5.91 -7.28 -8.56
C GLY A 42 -5.83 -6.28 -9.72
N LEU A 43 -5.19 -5.13 -9.48
CA LEU A 43 -5.01 -4.10 -10.49
C LEU A 43 -4.06 -4.53 -11.61
N GLN A 44 -3.07 -5.37 -11.30
CA GLN A 44 -1.98 -5.71 -12.22
C GLN A 44 -2.46 -6.30 -13.57
N PRO A 45 -3.24 -7.39 -13.62
CA PRO A 45 -3.76 -7.94 -14.87
C PRO A 45 -4.84 -7.06 -15.50
N ASN A 46 -5.72 -6.46 -14.69
CA ASN A 46 -6.80 -5.60 -15.17
C ASN A 46 -6.26 -4.36 -15.88
N MET A 47 -5.13 -3.81 -15.42
CA MET A 47 -4.52 -2.67 -16.08
C MET A 47 -3.85 -3.01 -17.41
N ILE A 48 -3.34 -4.23 -17.59
CA ILE A 48 -2.85 -4.69 -18.91
C ILE A 48 -4.02 -4.70 -19.90
N ILE A 49 -5.17 -5.25 -19.49
CA ILE A 49 -6.39 -5.26 -20.31
C ILE A 49 -6.88 -3.83 -20.56
N TYR A 50 -6.86 -2.97 -19.55
CA TYR A 50 -7.31 -1.59 -19.68
C TYR A 50 -6.44 -0.78 -20.67
N MET A 51 -5.12 -0.89 -20.57
CA MET A 51 -4.19 -0.22 -21.50
C MET A 51 -4.29 -0.76 -22.92
N THR A 52 -4.47 -2.08 -23.07
CA THR A 52 -4.57 -2.68 -24.41
C THR A 52 -5.90 -2.32 -25.08
N LYS A 53 -7.03 -2.40 -24.36
CA LYS A 53 -8.36 -2.13 -24.93
C LYS A 53 -8.68 -0.65 -25.08
N PHE A 54 -8.29 0.20 -24.14
CA PHE A 54 -8.70 1.61 -24.13
C PHE A 54 -7.59 2.57 -24.53
N TYR A 55 -6.33 2.23 -24.28
CA TYR A 55 -5.17 3.05 -24.66
C TYR A 55 -4.54 2.58 -25.98
N ASN A 56 -5.12 1.55 -26.62
CA ASN A 56 -4.65 0.93 -27.86
C ASN A 56 -3.15 0.61 -27.80
N MET A 57 -2.65 0.24 -26.62
CA MET A 57 -1.25 -0.11 -26.41
C MET A 57 -1.03 -1.57 -26.75
N ASN A 58 0.12 -1.89 -27.35
CA ASN A 58 0.52 -3.29 -27.50
C ASN A 58 0.69 -3.96 -26.12
N ALA A 59 0.26 -5.21 -26.01
CA ALA A 59 0.36 -5.98 -24.76
C ALA A 59 1.80 -6.05 -24.22
N ALA A 60 2.80 -6.10 -25.10
CA ALA A 60 4.22 -6.02 -24.71
C ALA A 60 4.55 -4.69 -24.00
N ARG A 61 4.08 -3.55 -24.53
CA ARG A 61 4.34 -2.23 -23.95
C ARG A 61 3.60 -2.04 -22.63
N ALA A 62 2.34 -2.50 -22.54
CA ALA A 62 1.58 -2.49 -21.30
C ALA A 62 2.26 -3.33 -20.20
N SER A 63 2.74 -4.53 -20.56
CA SER A 63 3.48 -5.39 -19.63
C SER A 63 4.77 -4.74 -19.13
N VAL A 64 5.51 -4.06 -20.01
CA VAL A 64 6.71 -3.29 -19.60
C VAL A 64 6.36 -2.21 -18.58
N LEU A 65 5.29 -1.43 -18.78
CA LEU A 65 4.87 -0.41 -17.82
C LEU A 65 4.47 -1.01 -16.46
N ILE A 66 3.72 -2.10 -16.48
CA ILE A 66 3.29 -2.78 -15.26
C ILE A 66 4.47 -3.39 -14.49
N ASN A 67 5.43 -4.00 -15.20
CA ASN A 67 6.65 -4.50 -14.59
C ASN A 67 7.50 -3.36 -14.03
N LEU A 68 7.60 -2.22 -14.73
CA LEU A 68 8.30 -1.04 -14.24
C LEU A 68 7.65 -0.47 -12.99
N TRP A 69 6.32 -0.41 -12.96
CA TRP A 69 5.56 0.00 -11.76
C TRP A 69 5.82 -0.93 -10.58
N SER A 70 5.83 -2.25 -10.81
CA SER A 70 6.18 -3.24 -9.78
C SER A 70 7.62 -3.08 -9.29
N ALA A 71 8.58 -2.92 -10.20
CA ALA A 71 9.98 -2.68 -9.85
C ALA A 71 10.15 -1.40 -9.03
N LEU A 72 9.50 -0.31 -9.44
CA LEU A 72 9.51 0.97 -8.74
C LEU A 72 8.94 0.81 -7.31
N SER A 73 7.80 0.13 -7.17
CA SER A 73 7.18 -0.12 -5.85
C SER A 73 8.09 -0.89 -4.90
N ASN A 74 8.83 -1.89 -5.42
CA ASN A 74 9.79 -2.65 -4.62
C ASN A 74 11.01 -1.80 -4.21
N VAL A 75 11.57 -1.00 -5.12
CA VAL A 75 12.67 -0.07 -4.80
C VAL A 75 12.22 0.98 -3.77
N LEU A 76 11.03 1.54 -3.95
CA LEU A 76 10.43 2.48 -3.01
C LEU A 76 10.14 1.84 -1.66
N SER A 77 9.90 0.52 -1.59
CA SER A 77 9.75 -0.20 -0.32
C SER A 77 11.03 -0.19 0.49
N ILE A 78 12.18 -0.40 -0.16
CA ILE A 78 13.49 -0.35 0.51
C ILE A 78 13.76 1.08 1.01
N LEU A 79 13.50 2.09 0.19
CA LEU A 79 13.67 3.50 0.56
C LEU A 79 12.69 3.92 1.67
N GLY A 80 11.44 3.47 1.58
CA GLY A 80 10.38 3.76 2.54
C GLY A 80 10.69 3.19 3.92
N ALA A 81 11.24 1.97 3.97
CA ALA A 81 11.74 1.36 5.21
C ALA A 81 12.83 2.23 5.86
N PHE A 82 13.85 2.60 5.08
CA PHE A 82 14.96 3.43 5.57
C PHE A 82 14.48 4.80 6.10
N ILE A 83 13.59 5.47 5.36
CA ILE A 83 13.04 6.77 5.75
C ILE A 83 12.16 6.64 7.01
N SER A 84 11.36 5.59 7.10
CA SER A 84 10.50 5.32 8.25
C SER A 84 11.32 5.12 9.52
N ASP A 85 12.36 4.29 9.46
CA ASP A 85 13.18 3.99 10.63
C ASP A 85 14.08 5.18 11.03
N SER A 86 14.51 6.01 10.07
CA SER A 86 15.45 7.12 10.34
C SER A 86 14.80 8.45 10.71
N TYR A 87 13.62 8.78 10.16
CA TYR A 87 13.07 10.15 10.24
C TYR A 87 11.60 10.22 10.67
N ILE A 88 10.73 9.41 10.08
CA ILE A 88 9.27 9.64 10.15
C ILE A 88 8.59 8.82 11.26
N GLY A 89 9.12 7.63 11.56
CA GLY A 89 8.52 6.64 12.44
C GLY A 89 7.48 5.77 11.73
N ARG A 90 7.36 4.52 12.18
CA ARG A 90 6.61 3.44 11.52
C ARG A 90 5.12 3.72 11.38
N PHE A 91 4.45 4.21 12.43
CA PHE A 91 3.02 4.55 12.37
C PHE A 91 2.72 5.62 11.32
N ARG A 92 3.52 6.70 11.30
CA ARG A 92 3.33 7.81 10.36
C ARG A 92 3.63 7.38 8.93
N ALA A 93 4.64 6.53 8.72
CA ALA A 93 4.93 5.94 7.42
C ALA A 93 3.73 5.15 6.88
N VAL A 94 3.17 4.22 7.68
CA VAL A 94 1.98 3.45 7.28
C VAL A 94 0.79 4.36 6.98
N ALA A 95 0.54 5.38 7.80
CA ALA A 95 -0.56 6.33 7.57
C ALA A 95 -0.39 7.13 6.27
N ILE A 96 0.79 7.72 6.04
CA ILE A 96 1.10 8.47 4.82
C ILE A 96 1.00 7.56 3.59
N GLY A 97 1.55 6.35 3.67
CA GLY A 97 1.50 5.40 2.57
C GLY A 97 0.07 4.97 2.24
N THR A 98 -0.76 4.72 3.26
CA THR A 98 -2.17 4.36 3.05
C THR A 98 -2.95 5.50 2.39
N ILE A 99 -2.76 6.74 2.84
CA ILE A 99 -3.39 7.92 2.23
C ILE A 99 -2.92 8.10 0.79
N SER A 100 -1.62 7.95 0.53
CA SER A 100 -1.05 8.07 -0.82
C SER A 100 -1.60 7.00 -1.77
N SER A 101 -1.69 5.75 -1.31
CA SER A 101 -2.29 4.65 -2.07
C SER A 101 -3.77 4.91 -2.37
N LEU A 102 -4.54 5.38 -1.38
CA LEU A 102 -5.96 5.71 -1.54
C LEU A 102 -6.15 6.81 -2.60
N ILE A 103 -5.37 7.89 -2.53
CA ILE A 103 -5.43 8.97 -3.52
C ILE A 103 -5.06 8.44 -4.92
N GLY A 104 -4.02 7.61 -5.02
CA GLY A 104 -3.62 6.99 -6.27
C GLY A 104 -4.72 6.13 -6.90
N MET A 105 -5.36 5.28 -6.09
CA MET A 105 -6.49 4.45 -6.51
C MET A 105 -7.72 5.29 -6.90
N LEU A 106 -8.02 6.37 -6.15
CA LEU A 106 -9.09 7.29 -6.49
C LEU A 106 -8.85 7.97 -7.84
N ILE A 107 -7.65 8.50 -8.09
CA ILE A 107 -7.31 9.11 -9.38
C ILE A 107 -7.45 8.09 -10.50
N LEU A 108 -6.96 6.87 -10.30
CA LEU A 108 -7.07 5.81 -11.29
C LEU A 108 -8.55 5.49 -11.59
N TRP A 109 -9.39 5.35 -10.57
CA TRP A 109 -10.82 5.17 -10.74
C TRP A 109 -11.48 6.34 -11.49
N LEU A 110 -11.12 7.59 -11.17
CA LEU A 110 -11.59 8.77 -11.91
C LEU A 110 -11.19 8.74 -13.39
N THR A 111 -10.02 8.19 -13.74
CA THR A 111 -9.65 8.03 -15.16
C THR A 111 -10.58 7.09 -15.93
N THR A 112 -11.26 6.17 -15.24
CA THR A 112 -12.22 5.24 -15.86
C THR A 112 -13.61 5.86 -16.03
N ILE A 113 -13.99 6.78 -15.14
CA ILE A 113 -15.29 7.45 -15.15
C ILE A 113 -15.32 8.61 -16.14
N PHE A 114 -14.27 9.44 -16.15
CA PHE A 114 -14.27 10.65 -16.96
C PHE A 114 -13.83 10.36 -18.40
N PRO A 115 -14.74 10.48 -19.39
CA PRO A 115 -14.41 10.19 -20.79
C PRO A 115 -13.39 11.15 -21.41
N GLN A 116 -13.09 12.27 -20.74
CA GLN A 116 -12.01 13.19 -21.14
C GLN A 116 -10.62 12.66 -20.78
N LEU A 117 -10.51 11.86 -19.70
CA LEU A 117 -9.25 11.24 -19.26
C LEU A 117 -9.00 9.87 -19.90
N ARG A 118 -9.97 9.35 -20.64
CA ARG A 118 -9.89 8.09 -21.39
C ARG A 118 -9.80 8.38 -22.89
N PRO A 119 -8.92 7.72 -23.65
CA PRO A 119 -8.97 7.77 -25.11
C PRO A 119 -10.31 7.20 -25.58
N LEU A 120 -10.94 7.81 -26.60
CA LEU A 120 -12.14 7.22 -27.19
C LEU A 120 -11.76 5.85 -27.79
N PRO A 121 -12.55 4.79 -27.55
CA PRO A 121 -12.29 3.49 -28.15
C PRO A 121 -12.34 3.64 -29.67
N CYS A 122 -11.21 3.41 -30.33
CA CYS A 122 -11.15 3.42 -31.78
C CYS A 122 -11.90 2.18 -32.28
N GLY A 123 -12.99 2.41 -33.03
CA GLY A 123 -13.68 1.32 -33.70
C GLY A 123 -12.75 0.63 -34.69
N GLN A 124 -12.92 -0.69 -34.85
CA GLN A 124 -12.10 -1.56 -35.73
C GLN A 124 -12.01 -1.11 -37.21
N TYR A 125 -12.72 -0.05 -37.61
CA TYR A 125 -12.81 0.47 -38.98
C TYR A 125 -12.29 1.90 -39.16
N GLN A 126 -11.71 2.54 -38.13
CA GLN A 126 -11.15 3.89 -38.23
C GLN A 126 -9.66 3.81 -38.59
N HIS A 127 -9.29 4.26 -39.80
CA HIS A 127 -7.90 4.19 -40.31
C HIS A 127 -6.93 5.16 -39.61
N ASP A 128 -7.44 6.20 -38.94
CA ASP A 128 -6.66 7.17 -38.16
C ASP A 128 -7.18 7.22 -36.71
N CYS A 129 -6.69 6.28 -35.90
CA CYS A 129 -6.84 6.37 -34.45
C CYS A 129 -5.78 7.34 -33.92
N ASN A 130 -6.18 8.57 -33.58
CA ASN A 130 -5.29 9.50 -32.89
C ASN A 130 -4.81 8.79 -31.60
N GLY A 131 -3.50 8.54 -31.50
CA GLY A 131 -2.91 7.82 -30.38
C GLY A 131 -3.26 8.46 -29.04
N THR A 132 -3.15 7.67 -27.96
CA THR A 132 -3.33 8.13 -26.58
C THR A 132 -2.73 9.51 -26.36
N THR A 133 -3.53 10.46 -25.85
CA THR A 133 -3.04 11.82 -25.59
C THR A 133 -2.02 11.78 -24.44
N ALA A 134 -0.93 12.53 -24.54
CA ALA A 134 0.12 12.57 -23.52
C ALA A 134 -0.42 12.86 -22.10
N ALA A 135 -1.46 13.70 -21.99
CA ALA A 135 -2.15 14.01 -20.73
C ALA A 135 -2.85 12.78 -20.11
N GLN A 136 -3.44 11.90 -20.92
CA GLN A 136 -4.14 10.70 -20.45
C GLN A 136 -3.15 9.65 -19.94
N LEU A 137 -2.00 9.50 -20.63
CA LEU A 137 -0.92 8.65 -20.17
C LEU A 137 -0.27 9.19 -18.89
N ALA A 138 -0.07 10.51 -18.81
CA ALA A 138 0.47 11.16 -17.61
C ALA A 138 -0.43 10.94 -16.38
N ALA A 139 -1.76 10.97 -16.54
CA ALA A 139 -2.70 10.71 -15.45
C ALA A 139 -2.56 9.29 -14.88
N ILE A 140 -2.47 8.26 -15.74
CA ILE A 140 -2.26 6.88 -15.30
C ILE A 140 -0.88 6.74 -14.63
N LEU A 141 0.18 7.25 -15.24
CA LEU A 141 1.52 7.16 -14.67
C LEU A 141 1.63 7.89 -13.32
N PHE A 142 0.94 9.01 -13.18
CA PHE A 142 0.85 9.74 -11.91
C PHE A 142 0.14 8.91 -10.83
N SER A 143 -0.99 8.27 -11.17
CA SER A 143 -1.68 7.37 -10.24
C SER A 143 -0.82 6.18 -9.82
N PHE A 144 -0.10 5.55 -10.75
CA PHE A 144 0.85 4.48 -10.44
C PHE A 144 2.01 4.96 -9.57
N GLY A 145 2.50 6.18 -9.78
CA GLY A 145 3.50 6.80 -8.92
C GLY A 145 3.02 6.91 -7.47
N LEU A 146 1.81 7.43 -7.27
CA LEU A 146 1.19 7.53 -5.93
C LEU A 146 0.96 6.16 -5.30
N ILE A 147 0.46 5.18 -6.05
CA ILE A 147 0.29 3.81 -5.54
C ILE A 147 1.65 3.19 -5.18
N SER A 148 2.71 3.47 -5.96
CA SER A 148 4.08 2.98 -5.65
C SER A 148 4.63 3.58 -4.37
N ILE A 149 4.39 4.88 -4.13
CA ILE A 149 4.74 5.56 -2.88
C ILE A 149 3.98 4.94 -1.72
N GLY A 150 2.67 4.71 -1.89
CA GLY A 150 1.84 4.05 -0.90
C GLY A 150 2.36 2.66 -0.52
N ALA A 151 2.57 1.80 -1.52
CA ALA A 151 3.14 0.47 -1.35
C ALA A 151 4.52 0.51 -0.68
N GLY A 152 5.34 1.49 -1.04
CA GLY A 152 6.69 1.66 -0.52
C GLY A 152 6.75 1.97 0.99
N PHE A 153 5.77 2.69 1.52
CA PHE A 153 5.72 2.96 2.96
C PHE A 153 4.92 1.93 3.74
N VAL A 154 3.81 1.43 3.18
CA VAL A 154 2.91 0.50 3.88
C VAL A 154 3.59 -0.86 4.07
N ARG A 155 4.03 -1.52 3.00
CA ARG A 155 4.50 -2.92 3.04
C ARG A 155 5.64 -3.19 4.04
N PRO A 156 6.75 -2.42 4.05
CA PRO A 156 7.85 -2.71 4.98
C PRO A 156 7.50 -2.30 6.42
N CYS A 157 6.66 -1.29 6.62
CA CYS A 157 6.43 -0.70 7.94
C CYS A 157 5.23 -1.31 8.65
N SER A 158 4.21 -1.82 7.94
CA SER A 158 2.99 -2.41 8.54
C SER A 158 3.34 -3.59 9.44
N ILE A 159 4.20 -4.50 8.96
CA ILE A 159 4.55 -5.71 9.70
C ILE A 159 5.33 -5.39 10.97
N ALA A 160 6.33 -4.50 10.86
CA ALA A 160 7.15 -4.05 11.98
C ALA A 160 6.31 -3.24 12.98
N PHE A 161 5.45 -2.35 12.49
CA PHE A 161 4.54 -1.58 13.34
C PHE A 161 3.60 -2.49 14.13
N GLY A 162 3.02 -3.51 13.50
CA GLY A 162 2.15 -4.47 14.21
C GLY A 162 2.90 -5.31 15.24
N ALA A 163 4.15 -5.68 14.97
CA ALA A 163 5.00 -6.33 15.98
C ALA A 163 5.26 -5.39 17.18
N ASP A 164 5.54 -4.11 16.92
CA ASP A 164 5.73 -3.09 17.97
C ASP A 164 4.47 -2.90 18.84
N GLN A 165 3.27 -3.18 18.31
CA GLN A 165 2.02 -3.13 19.10
C GLN A 165 1.88 -4.29 20.09
N LEU A 166 2.58 -5.40 19.84
CA LEU A 166 2.54 -6.61 20.66
C LEU A 166 3.71 -6.66 21.65
N GLU A 167 4.80 -5.93 21.40
CA GLU A 167 5.96 -5.86 22.28
C GLU A 167 5.62 -5.12 23.59
N ASN A 168 5.20 -5.90 24.58
CA ASN A 168 4.89 -5.40 25.93
C ASN A 168 6.10 -5.66 26.84
N LYS A 169 6.78 -4.59 27.28
CA LYS A 169 8.06 -4.66 28.01
C LYS A 169 8.00 -5.43 29.34
N GLU A 170 6.81 -5.66 29.90
CA GLU A 170 6.63 -6.26 31.23
C GLU A 170 6.30 -7.76 31.22
N ASN A 171 5.95 -8.38 30.08
CA ASN A 171 5.51 -9.78 30.05
C ASN A 171 6.34 -10.63 29.08
N LEU A 172 7.24 -11.46 29.65
CA LEU A 172 8.09 -12.43 28.93
C LEU A 172 7.30 -13.51 28.13
N HIS A 173 5.98 -13.60 28.29
CA HIS A 173 5.13 -14.61 27.65
C HIS A 173 4.61 -14.21 26.24
N ASN A 174 5.19 -13.16 25.65
CA ASN A 174 4.69 -12.53 24.43
C ASN A 174 5.15 -13.19 23.12
N GLU A 175 6.15 -14.08 23.15
CA GLU A 175 6.70 -14.74 21.95
C GLU A 175 5.61 -15.49 21.16
N ARG A 176 4.75 -16.26 21.85
CA ARG A 176 3.64 -16.98 21.20
C ARG A 176 2.63 -16.05 20.53
N LEU A 177 2.41 -14.86 21.09
CA LEU A 177 1.49 -13.87 20.51
C LEU A 177 2.10 -13.22 19.27
N ILE A 178 3.40 -12.93 19.30
CA ILE A 178 4.15 -12.41 18.15
C ILE A 178 4.19 -13.47 17.02
N ASP A 179 4.48 -14.73 17.34
CA ASP A 179 4.45 -15.84 16.37
C ASP A 179 3.06 -16.02 15.75
N SER A 180 2.02 -16.01 16.57
CA SER A 180 0.63 -16.09 16.10
C SER A 180 0.27 -14.90 15.21
N TYR A 181 0.78 -13.70 15.52
CA TYR A 181 0.59 -12.52 14.70
C TYR A 181 1.24 -12.68 13.32
N PHE A 182 2.50 -13.09 13.24
CA PHE A 182 3.16 -13.35 11.96
C PHE A 182 2.42 -14.41 11.14
N ASN A 183 2.01 -15.52 11.78
CA ASN A 183 1.23 -16.56 11.11
C ASN A 183 -0.08 -16.01 10.52
N TRP A 184 -0.85 -15.25 11.30
CA TRP A 184 -2.11 -14.69 10.83
C TRP A 184 -1.91 -13.58 9.78
N PHE A 185 -0.86 -12.77 9.92
CA PHE A 185 -0.49 -11.74 8.96
C PHE A 185 -0.20 -12.35 7.59
N TYR A 186 0.67 -13.36 7.52
CA TYR A 186 0.99 -14.05 6.26
C TYR A 186 -0.20 -14.85 5.71
N ALA A 187 -1.02 -15.45 6.57
CA ALA A 187 -2.25 -16.12 6.13
C ALA A 187 -3.23 -15.13 5.48
N SER A 188 -3.42 -13.95 6.08
CA SER A 188 -4.26 -12.89 5.54
C SER A 188 -3.72 -12.31 4.24
N GLU A 189 -2.40 -12.13 4.13
CA GLU A 189 -1.74 -11.69 2.90
C GLU A 189 -1.93 -12.72 1.78
N GLY A 190 -1.71 -14.00 2.06
CA GLY A 190 -1.93 -15.09 1.10
C GLY A 190 -3.39 -15.15 0.62
N ALA A 191 -4.35 -15.08 1.55
CA ALA A 191 -5.78 -15.05 1.22
C ALA A 191 -6.14 -13.82 0.36
N SER A 192 -5.56 -12.66 0.66
CA SER A 192 -5.73 -11.42 -0.10
C SER A 192 -5.24 -11.56 -1.53
N ILE A 193 -4.05 -12.13 -1.74
CA ILE A 193 -3.49 -12.36 -3.07
C ILE A 193 -4.37 -13.35 -3.87
N VAL A 194 -4.81 -14.45 -3.24
CA VAL A 194 -5.71 -15.42 -3.88
C VAL A 194 -7.01 -14.73 -4.31
N LEU A 195 -7.64 -13.96 -3.43
CA LEU A 195 -8.85 -13.21 -3.74
C LEU A 195 -8.62 -12.20 -4.88
N ALA A 196 -7.48 -11.52 -4.87
CA ALA A 196 -7.11 -10.56 -5.91
C ALA A 196 -7.00 -11.22 -7.29
N VAL A 197 -6.29 -12.35 -7.39
CA VAL A 197 -6.05 -13.00 -8.69
C VAL A 197 -7.22 -13.86 -9.19
N THR A 198 -8.17 -14.21 -8.32
CA THR A 198 -9.32 -15.07 -8.67
C THR A 198 -10.65 -14.34 -8.79
N VAL A 199 -10.91 -13.31 -7.97
CA VAL A 199 -12.18 -12.58 -7.99
C VAL A 199 -12.01 -11.28 -8.76
N ILE A 200 -11.02 -10.46 -8.39
CA ILE A 200 -10.88 -9.11 -8.95
C ILE A 200 -10.48 -9.12 -10.43
N VAL A 201 -9.72 -10.12 -10.89
CA VAL A 201 -9.33 -10.24 -12.31
C VAL A 201 -10.52 -10.53 -13.24
N TYR A 202 -11.56 -11.17 -12.70
CA TYR A 202 -12.75 -11.57 -13.48
C TYR A 202 -13.87 -10.54 -13.43
N ILE A 203 -13.71 -9.48 -12.63
CA ILE A 203 -14.62 -8.32 -12.56
C ILE A 203 -14.05 -7.21 -13.45
#